data_AF-A0A9L0ST62-F1
#
_entry.id   AF-A0A9L0ST62-F1
#
_cell.length_a   1.000
_cell.length_b   1.000
_cell.length_c   1.000
_cell.angle_alpha   90.00
_cell.angle_beta   90.00
_cell.angle_gamma   90.00
#
_symmetry.space_group_name_H-M   'P 1'
#
loop_
_entity.id
_entity.type
_entity.pdbx_description
1 polymer ?
#
loop_
_entity_poly.entity_id
_entity_poly.type
_entity_poly.pdbx_seq_one_letter_code
_entity_poly.pdbx_strand_id
1 'polypeptide(L)'
;MQRIGVAAAVSFLGGVIQVAMFVLQLGSATFLLTEPVISAMTTGAATHVVTSQVKYLLGMKIPYISGPLTFFYIYAYVFENIKSVRLEALLLSLLSITVLVLVKELNEQFKRKIKVVLPVDLVLELLAHGLSNVIPSFFFCIPSAAAMGRTAVLYSTRAKTQCVLASIIVVGLKGMLIQFRDLKKYWNVDKIDWGIWVSTYVFTICFAANVGLLFGVVCTIAIVIARFPRAKTLSIKNIKEMEFKVKTEVDGETLKQVKIVSINNPLVFLNVKKFHTDLINIIQKENASNLLLDDISKCEQNTLLSPLSNGNCSEEASQPCQNEKCSLILDCSGLTFFDYSGVSMLVEVYMDCKNQSVDVSLAHCTASLIKAMKYHGNLDSEKPIFFESVSAAISNIHSNKNLSKLSDHSEV
;
A
#
# COMPACT_ATOMS: atom_id res chain seq x y z
N MET A 1 -25.65 -30.86 24.46
CA MET A 1 -24.65 -31.62 23.66
C MET A 1 -24.43 -31.05 22.27
N GLN A 2 -25.46 -30.82 21.44
CA GLN A 2 -25.27 -30.38 20.04
C GLN A 2 -24.41 -29.11 19.86
N ARG A 3 -24.61 -28.06 20.66
CA ARG A 3 -23.79 -26.82 20.58
C ARG A 3 -22.31 -27.04 20.91
N ILE A 4 -22.03 -27.95 21.85
CA ILE A 4 -20.66 -28.30 22.26
C ILE A 4 -19.99 -29.11 21.15
N GLY A 5 -20.72 -30.03 20.52
CA GLY A 5 -20.24 -30.78 19.35
C GLY A 5 -19.91 -29.87 18.16
N VAL A 6 -20.77 -28.89 17.84
CA VAL A 6 -20.50 -27.90 16.79
C VAL A 6 -19.27 -27.06 17.13
N ALA A 7 -19.14 -26.59 18.38
CA ALA A 7 -17.97 -25.82 18.81
C ALA A 7 -16.66 -26.63 18.71
N ALA A 8 -16.70 -27.91 19.09
CA ALA A 8 -15.57 -28.82 18.95
C ALA A 8 -15.18 -29.03 17.48
N ALA A 9 -16.16 -29.23 16.59
CA ALA A 9 -15.92 -29.39 15.16
C ALA A 9 -15.32 -28.13 14.51
N VAL A 10 -15.84 -26.94 14.84
CA VAL A 10 -15.29 -25.66 14.35
C VAL A 10 -13.87 -25.43 14.87
N SER A 11 -13.60 -25.77 16.13
CA SER A 11 -12.26 -25.63 16.72
C SER A 11 -11.24 -26.59 16.08
N PHE A 12 -11.65 -27.84 15.85
CA PHE A 12 -10.84 -28.84 15.15
C PHE A 12 -10.52 -28.40 13.71
N LEU A 13 -11.54 -27.98 12.95
CA LEU A 13 -11.36 -27.48 11.59
C LEU A 13 -10.46 -26.24 11.56
N GLY A 14 -10.64 -25.31 12.51
CA GLY A 14 -9.78 -24.14 12.67
C GLY A 14 -8.31 -24.51 12.89
N GLY A 15 -8.04 -25.52 13.73
CA GLY A 15 -6.69 -26.05 13.96
C GLY A 15 -6.08 -26.68 12.69
N VAL A 16 -6.86 -27.47 11.94
CA VAL A 16 -6.42 -28.05 10.67
C VAL A 16 -6.06 -26.95 9.66
N ILE A 17 -6.89 -25.92 9.54
CA ILE A 17 -6.62 -24.77 8.67
C ILE A 17 -5.33 -24.04 9.10
N GLN A 18 -5.12 -23.83 10.40
CA GLN A 18 -3.91 -23.19 10.92
C GLN A 18 -2.63 -23.99 10.61
N VAL A 19 -2.66 -25.31 10.77
CA VAL A 19 -1.54 -26.19 10.40
C VAL A 19 -1.28 -26.14 8.89
N ALA A 20 -2.34 -26.18 8.07
CA ALA A 20 -2.21 -26.05 6.62
C ALA A 20 -1.60 -24.69 6.23
N MET A 21 -2.04 -23.58 6.85
CA MET A 21 -1.46 -22.26 6.61
C MET A 21 0.03 -22.19 7.00
N PHE A 22 0.43 -22.87 8.08
CA PHE A 22 1.82 -22.96 8.51
C PHE A 22 2.68 -23.74 7.50
N VAL A 23 2.22 -24.92 7.07
CA VAL A 23 2.93 -25.76 6.08
C VAL A 23 3.08 -25.02 4.74
N LEU A 24 2.04 -24.30 4.32
CA LEU A 24 2.06 -23.49 3.10
C LEU A 24 2.80 -22.15 3.25
N GLN A 25 3.35 -21.85 4.44
CA GLN A 25 4.03 -20.59 4.75
C GLN A 25 3.23 -19.33 4.38
N LEU A 26 1.90 -19.40 4.52
CA LEU A 26 0.99 -18.29 4.20
C LEU A 26 1.16 -17.08 5.15
N GLY A 27 2.04 -17.18 6.14
CA GLY A 27 2.50 -16.05 6.95
C GLY A 27 3.08 -14.91 6.10
N SER A 28 3.65 -15.19 4.93
CA SER A 28 4.07 -14.15 3.98
C SER A 28 2.89 -13.26 3.57
N ALA A 29 1.70 -13.82 3.33
CA ALA A 29 0.51 -13.07 2.89
C ALA A 29 -0.06 -12.10 3.95
N THR A 30 0.49 -12.07 5.17
CA THR A 30 0.09 -11.11 6.21
C THR A 30 0.35 -9.65 5.82
N PHE A 31 1.22 -9.38 4.84
CA PHE A 31 1.42 -8.03 4.30
C PHE A 31 0.13 -7.43 3.69
N LEU A 32 -0.86 -8.27 3.34
CA LEU A 32 -2.15 -7.84 2.82
C LEU A 32 -3.07 -7.26 3.90
N LEU A 33 -2.82 -7.58 5.18
CA LEU A 33 -3.56 -7.04 6.31
C LEU A 33 -2.87 -5.76 6.79
N THR A 34 -3.24 -4.65 6.16
CA THR A 34 -2.69 -3.33 6.52
C THR A 34 -3.15 -2.87 7.90
N GLU A 35 -2.36 -2.01 8.55
CA GLU A 35 -2.73 -1.45 9.87
C GLU A 35 -4.14 -0.83 9.91
N PRO A 36 -4.59 -0.06 8.90
CA PRO A 36 -5.94 0.50 8.89
C PRO A 36 -7.03 -0.58 8.87
N VAL A 37 -6.84 -1.68 8.13
CA VAL A 37 -7.81 -2.80 8.08
C VAL A 37 -7.86 -3.54 9.41
N ILE A 38 -6.70 -3.86 10.00
CA ILE A 38 -6.63 -4.55 11.29
C ILE A 38 -7.28 -3.70 12.39
N SER A 39 -6.94 -2.41 12.45
CA SER A 39 -7.51 -1.45 13.41
C SER A 39 -9.03 -1.33 13.24
N ALA A 40 -9.53 -1.13 12.02
CA ALA A 40 -10.97 -1.04 11.75
C ALA A 40 -11.71 -2.33 12.09
N MET A 41 -11.17 -3.49 11.71
CA MET A 41 -11.78 -4.80 11.98
C MET A 41 -11.86 -5.09 13.48
N THR A 42 -10.76 -4.89 14.21
CA THR A 42 -10.70 -5.15 15.66
C THR A 42 -11.60 -4.19 16.44
N THR A 43 -11.64 -2.91 16.06
CA THR A 43 -12.58 -1.92 16.61
C THR A 43 -14.04 -2.30 16.33
N GLY A 44 -14.34 -2.72 15.10
CA GLY A 44 -15.69 -3.15 14.69
C GLY A 44 -16.15 -4.43 15.40
N ALA A 45 -15.26 -5.41 15.53
CA ALA A 45 -15.52 -6.64 16.29
C ALA A 45 -15.76 -6.33 17.78
N ALA A 46 -14.94 -5.48 18.39
CA ALA A 46 -15.14 -5.02 19.76
C ALA A 46 -16.50 -4.32 19.93
N THR A 47 -16.90 -3.50 18.95
CA THR A 47 -18.21 -2.82 18.94
C THR A 47 -19.38 -3.82 18.91
N HIS A 48 -19.30 -4.89 18.10
CA HIS A 48 -20.28 -5.97 18.08
C HIS A 48 -20.35 -6.75 19.39
N VAL A 49 -19.19 -7.04 19.99
CA VAL A 49 -19.13 -7.71 21.30
C VAL A 49 -19.77 -6.84 22.37
N VAL A 50 -19.43 -5.55 22.46
CA VAL A 50 -20.07 -4.61 23.39
C VAL A 50 -21.58 -4.54 23.18
N THR A 51 -22.02 -4.46 21.92
CA THR A 51 -23.46 -4.47 21.57
C THR A 51 -24.16 -5.72 22.09
N SER A 52 -23.50 -6.88 22.00
CA SER A 52 -24.02 -8.14 22.54
C SER A 52 -24.09 -8.16 24.08
N GLN A 53 -23.26 -7.35 24.75
CA GLN A 53 -23.26 -7.20 26.21
C GLN A 53 -24.30 -6.22 26.74
N VAL A 54 -24.81 -5.28 25.91
CA VAL A 54 -25.78 -4.24 26.32
C VAL A 54 -26.99 -4.82 27.05
N LYS A 55 -27.52 -5.97 26.59
CA LYS A 55 -28.66 -6.65 27.24
C LYS A 55 -28.39 -7.04 28.68
N TYR A 56 -27.15 -7.40 29.02
CA TYR A 56 -26.78 -7.78 30.38
C TYR A 56 -26.48 -6.55 31.24
N LEU A 57 -25.88 -5.50 30.68
CA LEU A 57 -25.61 -4.24 31.37
C LEU A 57 -26.91 -3.54 31.79
N LEU A 58 -27.88 -3.48 30.87
CA LEU A 58 -29.21 -2.89 31.11
C LEU A 58 -30.18 -3.87 31.80
N GLY A 59 -29.77 -5.12 31.96
CA GLY A 59 -30.62 -6.18 32.51
C GLY A 59 -31.87 -6.48 31.67
N MET A 60 -31.88 -6.20 30.37
CA MET A 60 -33.04 -6.42 29.51
C MET A 60 -33.06 -7.82 28.87
N LYS A 61 -34.25 -8.32 28.53
CA LYS A 61 -34.41 -9.53 27.73
C LYS A 61 -34.60 -9.14 26.27
N ILE A 62 -33.51 -9.11 25.50
CA ILE A 62 -33.55 -8.82 24.06
C ILE A 62 -33.74 -10.14 23.29
N PRO A 63 -34.67 -10.22 22.32
CA PRO A 63 -34.83 -11.39 21.47
C PRO A 63 -33.57 -11.66 20.64
N TYR A 64 -33.39 -12.91 20.21
CA TYR A 64 -32.29 -13.25 19.32
C TYR A 64 -32.60 -12.73 17.91
N ILE A 65 -31.81 -11.77 17.46
CA ILE A 65 -31.89 -11.20 16.12
C ILE A 65 -30.62 -11.62 15.38
N SER A 66 -30.78 -12.19 14.19
CA SER A 66 -29.67 -12.57 13.32
C SER A 66 -29.91 -12.05 11.92
N GLY A 67 -28.85 -11.53 11.30
CA GLY A 67 -28.90 -11.05 9.92
C GLY A 67 -28.01 -9.81 9.72
N PRO A 68 -28.01 -9.24 8.51
CA PRO A 68 -27.41 -7.93 8.29
C PRO A 68 -28.13 -6.88 9.14
N LEU A 69 -27.40 -5.84 9.53
CA LEU A 69 -27.85 -4.69 10.30
C LEU A 69 -28.30 -5.03 11.73
N THR A 70 -27.93 -6.21 12.25
CA THR A 70 -28.25 -6.65 13.62
C THR A 70 -27.85 -5.62 14.67
N PHE A 71 -26.70 -4.94 14.49
CA PHE A 71 -26.27 -3.84 15.35
C PHE A 71 -27.36 -2.77 15.51
N PHE A 72 -27.90 -2.28 14.40
CA PHE A 72 -28.91 -1.22 14.40
C PHE A 72 -30.24 -1.71 15.00
N TYR A 73 -30.67 -2.94 14.68
CA TYR A 73 -31.88 -3.52 15.24
C TYR A 73 -31.81 -3.69 16.77
N ILE A 74 -30.65 -4.07 17.31
CA ILE A 74 -30.47 -4.18 18.77
C ILE A 74 -30.65 -2.81 19.43
N TYR A 75 -30.00 -1.77 18.93
CA TYR A 75 -30.14 -0.44 19.53
C TYR A 75 -31.55 0.15 19.33
N ALA A 76 -32.19 -0.06 18.17
CA ALA A 76 -33.57 0.34 17.96
C ALA A 76 -34.50 -0.31 18.99
N TYR A 77 -34.36 -1.62 19.22
CA TYR A 77 -35.12 -2.36 20.23
C TYR A 77 -34.85 -1.84 21.66
N VAL A 78 -33.59 -1.51 21.98
CA VAL A 78 -33.20 -0.93 23.28
C VAL A 78 -33.89 0.41 23.51
N PHE A 79 -33.93 1.30 22.51
CA PHE A 79 -34.57 2.61 22.64
C PHE A 79 -36.11 2.50 22.75
N GLU A 80 -36.72 1.61 21.99
CA GLU A 80 -38.17 1.36 22.05
C GLU A 80 -38.59 0.80 23.42
N ASN A 81 -37.77 -0.07 24.01
CA ASN A 81 -38.05 -0.76 25.27
C ASN A 81 -37.27 -0.17 26.46
N ILE A 82 -36.90 1.11 26.42
CA ILE A 82 -36.07 1.75 27.46
C ILE A 82 -36.71 1.67 28.86
N LYS A 83 -38.04 1.61 28.95
CA LYS A 83 -38.78 1.44 30.21
C LYS A 83 -38.63 0.05 30.85
N SER A 84 -38.19 -0.93 30.08
CA SER A 84 -37.95 -2.31 30.55
C SER A 84 -36.59 -2.50 31.24
N VAL A 85 -35.76 -1.45 31.28
CA VAL A 85 -34.45 -1.45 31.94
C VAL A 85 -34.62 -1.71 33.43
N ARG A 86 -33.85 -2.66 33.95
CA ARG A 86 -33.82 -2.98 35.38
C ARG A 86 -32.79 -2.12 36.08
N LEU A 87 -33.25 -1.20 36.92
CA LEU A 87 -32.41 -0.22 37.61
C LEU A 87 -31.32 -0.90 38.45
N GLU A 88 -31.64 -2.03 39.09
CA GLU A 88 -30.68 -2.77 39.92
C GLU A 88 -29.50 -3.33 39.11
N ALA A 89 -29.74 -3.77 37.87
CA ALA A 89 -28.69 -4.28 36.99
C ALA A 89 -27.83 -3.14 36.42
N LEU A 90 -28.48 -2.02 36.10
CA LEU A 90 -27.82 -0.81 35.61
C LEU A 90 -26.88 -0.22 36.66
N LEU A 91 -27.33 -0.06 37.91
CA LEU A 91 -26.50 0.47 39.00
C LEU A 91 -25.32 -0.46 39.30
N LEU A 92 -25.54 -1.77 39.32
CA LEU A 92 -24.49 -2.75 39.58
C LEU A 92 -23.43 -2.77 38.46
N SER A 93 -23.85 -2.71 37.19
CA SER A 93 -22.92 -2.65 36.06
C SER A 93 -22.16 -1.33 36.01
N LEU A 94 -22.81 -0.20 36.30
CA LEU A 94 -22.13 1.11 36.38
C LEU A 94 -21.07 1.13 37.50
N LEU A 95 -21.42 0.62 38.69
CA LEU A 95 -20.47 0.49 39.80
C LEU A 95 -19.30 -0.42 39.41
N SER A 96 -19.59 -1.58 38.83
CA SER A 96 -18.57 -2.53 38.39
C SER A 96 -17.63 -1.94 37.34
N ILE A 97 -18.14 -1.28 36.30
CA ILE A 97 -17.32 -0.60 35.29
C ILE A 97 -16.46 0.48 35.94
N THR A 98 -17.03 1.30 36.83
CA THR A 98 -16.30 2.39 37.50
C THR A 98 -15.12 1.84 38.32
N VAL A 99 -15.38 0.82 39.15
CA VAL A 99 -14.33 0.18 39.96
C VAL A 99 -13.26 -0.47 39.08
N LEU A 100 -13.67 -1.21 38.05
CA LEU A 100 -12.73 -1.89 37.14
C LEU A 100 -11.85 -0.90 36.38
N VAL A 101 -12.41 0.20 35.87
CA VAL A 101 -11.64 1.25 35.19
C VAL A 101 -10.69 1.95 36.15
N LEU A 102 -11.16 2.31 37.35
CA LEU A 102 -10.33 2.95 38.37
C LEU A 102 -9.14 2.07 38.74
N VAL A 103 -9.39 0.79 39.06
CA VAL A 103 -8.33 -0.16 39.42
C VAL A 103 -7.37 -0.36 38.26
N LYS A 104 -7.85 -0.47 37.02
CA LYS A 104 -6.98 -0.64 35.84
C LYS A 104 -6.09 0.58 35.60
N GLU A 105 -6.63 1.78 35.75
CA GLU A 105 -5.86 3.02 35.60
C GLU A 105 -4.82 3.17 36.73
N LEU A 106 -5.20 2.88 37.98
CA LEU A 106 -4.27 2.85 39.10
C LEU A 106 -3.17 1.78 38.88
N ASN A 107 -3.53 0.57 38.44
CA ASN A 107 -2.57 -0.51 38.20
C ASN A 107 -1.55 -0.13 37.12
N GLU A 108 -1.97 0.51 36.02
CA GLU A 108 -1.03 1.00 35.00
C GLU A 108 -0.14 2.15 35.51
N GLN A 109 -0.66 3.06 36.34
CA GLN A 109 0.14 4.12 36.98
C GLN A 109 1.18 3.55 37.96
N PHE A 110 0.83 2.51 38.73
CA PHE A 110 1.72 1.87 39.71
C PHE A 110 2.60 0.75 39.13
N LYS A 111 2.42 0.39 37.86
CA LYS A 111 3.22 -0.64 37.15
C LYS A 111 4.72 -0.36 37.16
N ARG A 112 5.12 0.92 37.23
CA ARG A 112 6.54 1.33 37.37
C ARG A 112 7.11 1.09 38.79
N LYS A 113 6.27 0.96 39.82
CA LYS A 113 6.68 0.77 41.23
C LYS A 113 6.45 -0.64 41.75
N ILE A 114 5.51 -1.40 41.19
CA ILE A 114 5.12 -2.73 41.68
C ILE A 114 5.29 -3.75 40.55
N LYS A 115 6.21 -4.71 40.72
CA LYS A 115 6.55 -5.74 39.71
C LYS A 115 5.53 -6.89 39.62
N VAL A 116 4.49 -6.86 40.46
CA VAL A 116 3.48 -7.91 40.56
C VAL A 116 2.19 -7.41 39.91
N VAL A 117 1.73 -8.10 38.87
CA VAL A 117 0.39 -7.91 38.28
C VAL A 117 -0.62 -8.39 39.32
N LEU A 118 -1.32 -7.46 39.96
CA LEU A 118 -2.40 -7.82 40.89
C LEU A 118 -3.51 -8.55 40.12
N PRO A 119 -3.94 -9.75 40.53
CA PRO A 119 -5.11 -10.41 39.97
C PRO A 119 -6.35 -9.63 40.37
N VAL A 120 -6.72 -8.66 39.54
CA VAL A 120 -7.80 -7.68 39.77
C VAL A 120 -9.13 -8.36 40.08
N ASP A 121 -9.40 -9.52 39.46
CA ASP A 121 -10.61 -10.31 39.69
C ASP A 121 -10.72 -10.79 41.14
N LEU A 122 -9.58 -11.17 41.75
CA LEU A 122 -9.53 -11.63 43.14
C LEU A 122 -9.71 -10.48 44.14
N VAL A 123 -9.16 -9.30 43.81
CA VAL A 123 -9.30 -8.10 44.65
C VAL A 123 -10.74 -7.59 44.65
N LEU A 124 -11.38 -7.57 43.49
CA LEU A 124 -12.79 -7.15 43.36
C LEU A 124 -13.72 -8.11 44.12
N GLU A 125 -13.50 -9.42 43.98
CA GLU A 125 -14.25 -10.44 44.71
C GLU A 125 -14.05 -10.30 46.23
N LEU A 126 -12.81 -10.12 46.68
CA LEU A 126 -12.48 -9.95 48.10
C LEU A 126 -13.09 -8.67 48.71
N LEU A 127 -13.05 -7.56 47.96
CA LEU A 127 -13.65 -6.30 48.39
C LEU A 127 -15.18 -6.43 48.47
N ALA A 128 -15.81 -7.04 47.46
CA ALA A 128 -17.25 -7.27 47.44
C ALA A 128 -17.67 -8.20 48.59
N HIS A 129 -16.93 -9.27 48.84
CA HIS A 129 -17.18 -10.17 49.96
C HIS A 129 -16.98 -9.49 51.31
N GLY A 130 -15.93 -8.65 51.44
CA GLY A 130 -15.67 -7.85 52.64
C GLY A 130 -16.83 -6.89 52.94
N LEU A 131 -17.24 -6.09 51.95
CA LEU A 131 -18.37 -5.16 52.12
C LEU A 131 -19.69 -5.88 52.43
N SER A 132 -19.91 -7.05 51.82
CA SER A 132 -21.11 -7.88 52.07
C SER A 132 -21.20 -8.43 53.49
N ASN A 133 -20.08 -8.46 54.23
CA ASN A 133 -20.04 -8.90 55.63
C ASN A 133 -19.91 -7.73 56.61
N VAL A 134 -19.30 -6.60 56.19
CA VAL A 134 -19.13 -5.41 57.03
C VAL A 134 -20.43 -4.62 57.20
N ILE A 135 -21.23 -4.44 56.16
CA ILE A 135 -22.46 -3.64 56.27
C ILE A 135 -23.53 -4.36 57.12
N PRO A 136 -23.76 -5.69 56.96
CA PRO A 136 -24.75 -6.42 57.77
C PRO A 136 -24.30 -6.73 59.21
N SER A 137 -23.01 -6.63 59.53
CA SER A 137 -22.53 -6.88 60.90
C SER A 137 -23.03 -5.83 61.90
N PHE A 138 -23.31 -4.61 61.44
CA PHE A 138 -24.01 -3.56 62.22
C PHE A 138 -25.47 -3.92 62.55
N PHE A 139 -26.01 -4.95 61.90
CA PHE A 139 -27.37 -5.46 62.12
C PHE A 139 -27.37 -6.89 62.71
N PHE A 140 -26.27 -7.31 63.36
CA PHE A 140 -26.11 -8.64 63.98
C PHE A 140 -26.31 -9.82 63.01
N CYS A 141 -26.09 -9.64 61.70
CA CYS A 141 -26.16 -10.73 60.73
C CYS A 141 -24.94 -11.65 60.82
N ILE A 142 -25.16 -12.95 60.58
CA ILE A 142 -24.11 -13.98 60.54
C ILE A 142 -23.24 -13.77 59.29
N PRO A 143 -21.90 -13.87 59.39
CA PRO A 143 -21.00 -13.75 58.24
C PRO A 143 -21.35 -14.75 57.13
N SER A 144 -21.44 -14.24 55.91
CA SER A 144 -21.77 -15.01 54.72
C SER A 144 -20.50 -15.52 54.04
N ALA A 145 -20.56 -16.77 53.55
CA ALA A 145 -19.55 -17.39 52.70
C ALA A 145 -20.20 -17.83 51.37
N ALA A 146 -19.37 -18.12 50.36
CA ALA A 146 -19.84 -18.60 49.07
C ALA A 146 -20.64 -19.91 49.19
N ALA A 147 -21.97 -19.81 49.11
CA ALA A 147 -22.87 -20.96 49.15
C ALA A 147 -23.00 -21.59 47.75
N MET A 148 -22.11 -22.53 47.41
CA MET A 148 -22.04 -23.17 46.08
C MET A 148 -23.40 -23.71 45.57
N GLY A 149 -24.25 -24.26 46.44
CA GLY A 149 -25.58 -24.74 46.07
C GLY A 149 -26.56 -23.61 45.67
N ARG A 150 -26.52 -22.46 46.37
CA ARG A 150 -27.31 -21.28 45.98
C ARG A 150 -26.73 -20.63 44.73
N THR A 151 -25.41 -20.61 44.58
CA THR A 151 -24.75 -20.13 43.34
C THR A 151 -25.13 -21.00 42.15
N ALA A 152 -25.19 -22.32 42.28
CA ALA A 152 -25.60 -23.24 41.22
C ALA A 152 -27.08 -23.09 40.84
N VAL A 153 -27.97 -22.87 41.81
CA VAL A 153 -29.39 -22.57 41.56
C VAL A 153 -29.56 -21.15 40.99
N LEU A 154 -28.75 -20.16 41.41
CA LEU A 154 -28.73 -18.80 40.87
C LEU A 154 -28.22 -18.77 39.41
N TYR A 155 -27.22 -19.60 39.12
CA TYR A 155 -26.68 -19.84 37.78
C TYR A 155 -27.74 -20.51 36.89
N SER A 156 -28.48 -21.48 37.45
CA SER A 156 -29.59 -22.15 36.77
C SER A 156 -30.82 -21.25 36.59
N THR A 157 -31.01 -20.25 37.47
CA THR A 157 -32.10 -19.26 37.40
C THR A 157 -31.71 -17.96 36.67
N ARG A 158 -30.49 -17.89 36.10
CA ARG A 158 -30.03 -16.80 35.22
C ARG A 158 -30.04 -15.41 35.90
N ALA A 159 -29.71 -15.35 37.20
CA ALA A 159 -29.83 -14.12 37.99
C ALA A 159 -28.50 -13.34 38.16
N LYS A 160 -28.58 -12.02 37.91
CA LYS A 160 -27.76 -10.86 38.32
C LYS A 160 -26.22 -10.83 38.11
N THR A 161 -25.48 -11.93 38.13
CA THR A 161 -23.99 -11.89 37.95
C THR A 161 -23.56 -11.62 36.51
N GLN A 162 -24.43 -11.85 35.53
CA GLN A 162 -24.13 -11.60 34.11
C GLN A 162 -23.81 -10.14 33.81
N CYS A 163 -24.31 -9.19 34.62
CA CYS A 163 -24.05 -7.76 34.46
C CYS A 163 -22.59 -7.41 34.80
N VAL A 164 -22.01 -8.06 35.82
CA VAL A 164 -20.60 -7.89 36.21
C VAL A 164 -19.70 -8.52 35.16
N LEU A 165 -20.02 -9.73 34.68
CA LEU A 165 -19.25 -10.35 33.59
C LEU A 165 -19.27 -9.51 32.29
N ALA A 166 -20.43 -8.96 31.93
CA ALA A 166 -20.56 -8.03 30.81
C ALA A 166 -19.71 -6.77 31.01
N SER A 167 -19.65 -6.25 32.25
CA SER A 167 -18.81 -5.09 32.61
C SER A 167 -17.32 -5.40 32.44
N ILE A 168 -16.86 -6.59 32.86
CA ILE A 168 -15.49 -7.07 32.63
C ILE A 168 -15.17 -7.12 31.14
N ILE A 169 -16.06 -7.68 30.32
CA ILE A 169 -15.87 -7.78 28.87
C ILE A 169 -15.75 -6.38 28.25
N VAL A 170 -16.64 -5.44 28.60
CA VAL A 170 -16.60 -4.06 28.09
C VAL A 170 -15.29 -3.35 28.47
N VAL A 171 -14.85 -3.46 29.72
CA VAL A 171 -13.60 -2.85 30.20
C VAL A 171 -12.36 -3.52 29.57
N GLY A 172 -12.43 -4.82 29.29
CA GLY A 172 -11.41 -5.57 28.55
C GLY A 172 -11.23 -5.04 27.12
N LEU A 173 -12.34 -4.70 26.46
CA LEU A 173 -12.35 -4.21 25.08
C LEU A 173 -12.01 -2.71 24.92
N LYS A 174 -11.83 -1.95 26.02
CA LYS A 174 -11.45 -0.52 25.99
C LYS A 174 -10.26 -0.26 25.06
N GLY A 175 -9.25 -1.13 25.08
CA GLY A 175 -8.04 -0.97 24.24
C GLY A 175 -8.31 -1.10 22.74
N MET A 176 -9.25 -1.95 22.34
CA MET A 176 -9.64 -2.11 20.93
C MET A 176 -10.55 -0.95 20.49
N LEU A 177 -11.40 -0.44 21.37
CA LEU A 177 -12.27 0.70 21.06
C LEU A 177 -11.53 2.03 20.98
N ILE A 178 -10.41 2.19 21.69
CA ILE A 178 -9.63 3.44 21.67
C ILE A 178 -8.93 3.69 20.32
N GLN A 179 -8.78 2.65 19.49
CA GLN A 179 -8.26 2.72 18.13
C GLN A 179 -9.11 3.59 17.21
N PHE A 180 -10.36 3.92 17.58
CA PHE A 180 -11.16 4.94 16.89
C PHE A 180 -10.43 6.30 16.81
N ARG A 181 -9.51 6.58 17.74
CA ARG A 181 -8.69 7.79 17.73
C ARG A 181 -7.64 7.81 16.61
N ASP A 182 -7.27 6.64 16.07
CA ASP A 182 -6.33 6.53 14.94
C ASP A 182 -6.91 7.16 13.68
N LEU A 183 -8.24 7.29 13.59
CA LEU A 183 -8.92 7.95 12.47
C LEU A 183 -8.43 9.38 12.25
N LYS A 184 -8.15 10.13 13.32
CA LYS A 184 -7.60 11.49 13.21
C LYS A 184 -6.16 11.48 12.68
N LYS A 185 -5.37 10.47 13.08
CA LYS A 185 -4.00 10.28 12.59
C LYS A 185 -4.03 10.00 11.08
N TYR A 186 -4.87 9.07 10.62
CA TYR A 186 -4.96 8.72 9.20
C TYR A 186 -5.41 9.89 8.33
N TRP A 187 -6.40 10.68 8.77
CA TRP A 187 -6.87 11.84 8.00
C TRP A 187 -5.76 12.85 7.68
N ASN A 188 -4.84 13.06 8.62
CA ASN A 188 -3.74 14.01 8.46
C ASN A 188 -2.56 13.45 7.64
N VAL A 189 -2.45 12.13 7.50
CA VAL A 189 -1.34 11.47 6.81
C VAL A 189 -1.73 11.06 5.40
N ASP A 190 -2.76 10.22 5.25
CA ASP A 190 -3.22 9.71 3.96
C ASP A 190 -4.74 9.53 3.94
N LYS A 191 -5.39 10.23 3.01
CA LYS A 191 -6.85 10.17 2.85
C LYS A 191 -7.34 8.80 2.39
N ILE A 192 -6.50 8.03 1.69
CA ILE A 192 -6.86 6.68 1.22
C ILE A 192 -6.93 5.71 2.40
N ASP A 193 -5.91 5.68 3.25
CA ASP A 193 -5.89 4.84 4.46
C ASP A 193 -7.03 5.20 5.42
N TRP A 194 -7.35 6.50 5.54
CA TRP A 194 -8.55 6.95 6.25
C TRP A 194 -9.83 6.36 5.66
N GLY A 195 -9.97 6.40 4.33
CA GLY A 195 -11.11 5.82 3.61
C GLY A 195 -11.23 4.31 3.79
N ILE A 196 -10.10 3.58 3.78
CA ILE A 196 -10.05 2.13 4.04
C ILE A 196 -10.57 1.83 5.45
N TRP A 197 -10.08 2.58 6.44
CA TRP A 197 -10.49 2.38 7.83
C TRP A 197 -12.00 2.58 7.98
N VAL A 198 -12.55 3.69 7.48
CA VAL A 198 -13.98 4.02 7.61
C VAL A 198 -14.84 3.00 6.88
N SER A 199 -14.50 2.69 5.63
CA SER A 199 -15.28 1.76 4.82
C SER A 199 -15.30 0.35 5.42
N THR A 200 -14.14 -0.15 5.89
CA THR A 200 -14.04 -1.46 6.55
C THR A 200 -14.85 -1.49 7.84
N TYR A 201 -14.72 -0.45 8.68
CA TYR A 201 -15.47 -0.36 9.94
C TYR A 201 -16.98 -0.35 9.71
N VAL A 202 -17.47 0.47 8.76
CA VAL A 202 -18.90 0.54 8.41
C VAL A 202 -19.40 -0.81 7.90
N PHE A 203 -18.65 -1.47 7.01
CA PHE A 203 -19.03 -2.80 6.51
C PHE A 203 -19.07 -3.84 7.64
N THR A 204 -18.11 -3.80 8.56
CA THR A 204 -18.09 -4.64 9.76
C THR A 204 -19.34 -4.42 10.61
N ILE A 205 -19.73 -3.16 10.89
CA ILE A 205 -20.90 -2.83 11.72
C ILE A 205 -22.21 -3.23 11.03
N CYS A 206 -22.34 -2.97 9.72
CA CYS A 206 -23.54 -3.28 8.96
C CYS A 206 -23.77 -4.78 8.80
N PHE A 207 -22.71 -5.58 8.69
CA PHE A 207 -22.84 -7.02 8.54
C PHE A 207 -22.30 -7.73 9.78
N ALA A 208 -21.11 -8.30 9.68
CA ALA A 208 -20.43 -8.99 10.75
C ALA A 208 -18.92 -8.88 10.55
N ALA A 209 -18.16 -9.20 11.59
CA ALA A 209 -16.70 -9.08 11.60
C ALA A 209 -16.00 -9.87 10.48
N ASN A 210 -16.52 -11.04 10.12
CA ASN A 210 -16.00 -11.88 9.04
C ASN A 210 -16.18 -11.23 7.66
N VAL A 211 -17.38 -10.69 7.38
CA VAL A 211 -17.69 -10.01 6.10
C VAL A 211 -16.88 -8.71 5.99
N GLY A 212 -16.76 -7.96 7.08
CA GLY A 212 -15.95 -6.75 7.12
C GLY A 212 -14.46 -7.01 6.88
N LEU A 213 -13.89 -8.09 7.44
CA LEU A 213 -12.52 -8.49 7.16
C LEU A 213 -12.32 -8.82 5.67
N LEU A 214 -13.22 -9.62 5.09
CA LEU A 214 -13.16 -9.96 3.67
C LEU A 214 -13.18 -8.70 2.79
N PHE A 215 -14.12 -7.79 3.07
CA PHE A 215 -14.22 -6.50 2.38
C PHE A 215 -12.92 -5.69 2.52
N GLY A 216 -12.38 -5.54 3.73
CA GLY A 216 -11.15 -4.77 3.98
C GLY A 216 -9.93 -5.31 3.24
N VAL A 217 -9.78 -6.65 3.18
CA VAL A 217 -8.71 -7.30 2.40
C VAL A 217 -8.87 -7.05 0.91
N VAL A 218 -10.08 -7.24 0.37
CA VAL A 218 -10.36 -7.00 -1.06
C VAL A 218 -10.13 -5.53 -1.44
N CYS A 219 -10.59 -4.58 -0.62
CA CYS A 219 -10.35 -3.16 -0.83
C CYS A 219 -8.86 -2.82 -0.79
N THR A 220 -8.10 -3.41 0.13
CA THR A 220 -6.65 -3.19 0.22
C THR A 220 -5.95 -3.70 -1.03
N ILE A 221 -6.27 -4.91 -1.50
CA ILE A 221 -5.71 -5.47 -2.74
C ILE A 221 -6.06 -4.57 -3.93
N ALA A 222 -7.33 -4.17 -4.07
CA ALA A 222 -7.78 -3.30 -5.16
C ALA A 222 -7.05 -1.94 -5.15
N ILE A 223 -6.83 -1.36 -3.97
CA ILE A 223 -6.12 -0.09 -3.82
C ILE A 223 -4.63 -0.25 -4.10
N VAL A 224 -3.99 -1.34 -3.67
CA VAL A 224 -2.58 -1.62 -4.02
C VAL A 224 -2.43 -1.72 -5.54
N ILE A 225 -3.33 -2.44 -6.21
CA ILE A 225 -3.36 -2.54 -7.68
C ILE A 225 -3.60 -1.17 -8.31
N ALA A 226 -4.52 -0.35 -7.78
CA ALA A 226 -4.84 0.97 -8.31
C ALA A 226 -3.77 2.05 -8.02
N ARG A 227 -3.02 1.91 -6.92
CA ARG A 227 -1.91 2.81 -6.53
C ARG A 227 -0.66 2.52 -7.34
N PHE A 228 -0.43 1.27 -7.74
CA PHE A 228 0.78 0.87 -8.46
C PHE A 228 1.04 1.70 -9.75
N PRO A 229 0.03 2.01 -10.60
CA PRO A 229 0.20 2.92 -11.74
C PRO A 229 0.38 4.40 -11.36
N ARG A 230 -0.27 4.87 -10.28
CA ARG A 230 -0.32 6.30 -9.90
C ARG A 230 0.92 6.77 -9.14
N ALA A 231 1.49 5.93 -8.27
CA ALA A 231 2.74 6.23 -7.56
C ALA A 231 3.89 6.51 -8.54
N LYS A 232 3.88 5.84 -9.71
CA LYS A 232 4.83 6.06 -10.79
C LYS A 232 4.52 7.27 -11.67
N THR A 233 3.25 7.68 -11.80
CA THR A 233 2.88 8.87 -12.60
C THR A 233 3.29 10.18 -11.91
N LEU A 234 3.31 10.23 -10.56
CA LEU A 234 3.92 11.37 -9.84
C LEU A 234 5.44 11.43 -10.03
N SER A 235 6.12 10.29 -10.21
CA SER A 235 7.54 10.23 -10.59
C SER A 235 7.78 10.63 -12.05
N ILE A 236 6.78 10.52 -12.94
CA ILE A 236 6.88 11.02 -14.33
C ILE A 236 6.88 12.56 -14.39
N LYS A 237 6.44 13.26 -13.33
CA LYS A 237 6.69 14.70 -13.18
C LYS A 237 8.14 15.03 -12.79
N ASN A 238 8.93 14.00 -12.47
CA ASN A 238 10.36 14.02 -12.19
C ASN A 238 11.12 13.08 -13.16
N ILE A 239 10.70 13.01 -14.43
CA ILE A 239 11.72 12.89 -15.48
C ILE A 239 12.50 14.20 -15.36
N LYS A 240 13.59 14.20 -14.59
CA LYS A 240 14.59 15.24 -14.68
C LYS A 240 15.15 15.13 -16.09
N GLU A 241 14.53 15.86 -17.00
CA GLU A 241 15.17 16.37 -18.20
C GLU A 241 16.36 17.19 -17.68
N MET A 242 17.52 16.56 -17.60
CA MET A 242 18.78 17.27 -17.50
C MET A 242 19.31 17.36 -18.92
N GLU A 243 19.07 18.49 -19.58
CA GLU A 243 19.89 18.92 -20.69
C GLU A 243 21.31 19.15 -20.16
N PHE A 244 22.21 18.21 -20.40
CA PHE A 244 23.64 18.47 -20.24
C PHE A 244 24.17 19.04 -21.57
N LYS A 245 24.23 20.38 -21.68
CA LYS A 245 25.11 21.02 -22.66
C LYS A 245 26.54 20.85 -22.19
N VAL A 246 27.23 19.81 -22.66
CA VAL A 246 28.68 19.70 -22.50
C VAL A 246 29.34 20.49 -23.62
N LYS A 247 29.95 21.64 -23.27
CA LYS A 247 30.96 22.27 -24.11
C LYS A 247 32.24 21.43 -24.00
N THR A 248 32.70 20.87 -25.10
CA THR A 248 34.10 20.50 -25.28
C THR A 248 34.84 21.72 -25.85
N GLU A 249 35.65 22.38 -25.03
CA GLU A 249 36.88 23.02 -25.53
C GLU A 249 37.91 21.88 -25.59
N VAL A 250 38.57 21.55 -26.70
CA VAL A 250 39.22 22.41 -27.68
C VAL A 250 39.18 21.73 -29.06
N ASP A 251 38.97 22.55 -30.08
CA ASP A 251 39.15 22.37 -31.53
C ASP A 251 38.03 21.72 -32.37
N GLY A 252 37.32 22.58 -33.10
CA GLY A 252 36.75 22.27 -34.42
C GLY A 252 35.39 21.57 -34.47
N GLU A 253 34.35 22.37 -34.71
CA GLU A 253 32.99 22.06 -35.18
C GLU A 253 32.68 20.61 -35.63
N THR A 254 31.84 19.90 -34.85
CA THR A 254 30.80 18.96 -35.31
C THR A 254 29.96 18.53 -34.10
N LEU A 255 28.82 19.21 -33.88
CA LEU A 255 27.89 18.98 -32.77
C LEU A 255 27.04 17.73 -33.03
N LYS A 256 27.42 16.57 -32.46
CA LYS A 256 26.48 15.44 -32.32
C LYS A 256 25.66 15.64 -31.05
N GLN A 257 24.35 15.84 -31.20
CA GLN A 257 23.42 15.91 -30.08
C GLN A 257 23.28 14.51 -29.46
N VAL A 258 23.78 14.34 -28.23
CA VAL A 258 23.60 13.11 -27.44
C VAL A 258 22.48 13.34 -26.43
N LYS A 259 21.39 12.60 -26.55
CA LYS A 259 20.25 12.69 -25.62
C LYS A 259 20.35 11.61 -24.55
N ILE A 260 20.18 11.97 -23.28
CA ILE A 260 20.17 11.01 -22.17
C ILE A 260 18.76 10.95 -21.58
N VAL A 261 18.15 9.77 -21.54
CA VAL A 261 16.83 9.53 -20.94
C VAL A 261 16.98 8.58 -19.75
N SER A 262 16.68 9.06 -18.54
CA SER A 262 16.76 8.29 -17.30
C SER A 262 15.45 7.54 -17.02
N ILE A 263 15.54 6.22 -16.91
CA ILE A 263 14.43 5.32 -16.58
C ILE A 263 14.43 5.05 -15.07
N ASN A 264 13.60 5.79 -14.34
CA ASN A 264 13.56 5.72 -12.86
C ASN A 264 12.39 4.90 -12.29
N ASN A 265 11.64 4.21 -13.16
CA ASN A 265 10.43 3.50 -12.78
C ASN A 265 10.55 2.01 -13.13
N PRO A 266 10.01 1.10 -12.29
CA PRO A 266 9.95 -0.31 -12.65
C PRO A 266 9.12 -0.53 -13.92
N LEU A 267 9.55 -1.42 -14.81
CA LEU A 267 8.90 -1.71 -16.09
C LEU A 267 8.14 -3.03 -16.02
N VAL A 268 6.84 -2.97 -15.74
CA VAL A 268 5.99 -4.16 -15.70
C VAL A 268 4.77 -4.02 -16.60
N PHE A 269 4.11 -5.12 -16.89
CA PHE A 269 2.92 -5.22 -17.74
C PHE A 269 1.86 -4.15 -17.44
N LEU A 270 1.69 -3.76 -16.17
CA LEU A 270 0.73 -2.75 -15.75
C LEU A 270 1.02 -1.34 -16.26
N ASN A 271 2.29 -0.97 -16.48
CA ASN A 271 2.69 0.38 -16.89
C ASN A 271 3.44 0.45 -18.23
N VAL A 272 3.77 -0.70 -18.83
CA VAL A 272 4.57 -0.77 -20.05
C VAL A 272 3.96 -0.01 -21.23
N LYS A 273 2.65 -0.13 -21.45
CA LYS A 273 1.96 0.52 -22.58
C LYS A 273 2.05 2.04 -22.50
N LYS A 274 1.79 2.60 -21.31
CA LYS A 274 1.85 4.05 -21.10
C LYS A 274 3.29 4.56 -21.25
N PHE A 275 4.26 3.84 -20.65
CA PHE A 275 5.66 4.20 -20.74
C PHE A 275 6.17 4.17 -22.19
N HIS A 276 5.72 3.21 -23.00
CA HIS A 276 6.04 3.15 -24.43
C HIS A 276 5.55 4.39 -25.18
N THR A 277 4.28 4.75 -25.03
CA THR A 277 3.73 5.96 -25.66
C THR A 277 4.48 7.22 -25.20
N ASP A 278 4.77 7.36 -23.92
CA ASP A 278 5.50 8.51 -23.37
C ASP A 278 6.93 8.59 -23.94
N LEU A 279 7.64 7.46 -24.02
CA LEU A 279 9.02 7.40 -24.51
C LEU A 279 9.10 7.71 -26.02
N ILE A 280 8.20 7.14 -26.83
CA ILE A 280 8.13 7.42 -28.27
C ILE A 280 7.80 8.89 -28.53
N ASN A 281 6.87 9.48 -27.77
CA ASN A 281 6.55 10.91 -27.89
C ASN A 281 7.77 11.81 -27.58
N ILE A 282 8.59 11.44 -26.58
CA ILE A 282 9.82 12.18 -26.24
C ILE A 282 10.87 12.07 -27.34
N ILE A 283 10.97 10.92 -28.01
CA ILE A 283 11.89 10.70 -29.13
C ILE A 283 11.41 11.47 -30.37
N GLN A 284 10.11 11.44 -30.67
CA GLN A 284 9.54 12.07 -31.87
C GLN A 284 9.44 13.60 -31.79
N LYS A 285 9.05 14.16 -30.63
CA LYS A 285 8.89 15.60 -30.44
C LYS A 285 10.19 16.37 -30.70
N GLU A 286 11.33 15.74 -30.44
CA GLU A 286 12.63 16.39 -30.58
C GLU A 286 13.20 16.26 -31.99
N ASN A 287 12.93 15.15 -32.70
CA ASN A 287 13.21 15.06 -34.14
C ASN A 287 12.52 16.17 -34.92
N ALA A 288 11.28 16.53 -34.56
CA ALA A 288 10.55 17.66 -35.16
C ALA A 288 11.12 19.04 -34.78
N SER A 289 11.80 19.15 -33.63
CA SER A 289 12.44 20.39 -33.17
C SER A 289 13.72 20.68 -33.95
N ASN A 290 14.50 19.63 -34.24
CA ASN A 290 15.72 19.72 -35.02
C ASN A 290 15.45 20.03 -36.50
N LEU A 291 14.35 19.48 -37.06
CA LEU A 291 13.87 19.82 -38.41
C LEU A 291 13.52 21.32 -38.55
N LEU A 292 12.96 21.95 -37.52
CA LEU A 292 12.60 23.38 -37.53
C LEU A 292 13.80 24.32 -37.40
N LEU A 293 14.90 23.89 -36.78
CA LEU A 293 16.14 24.68 -36.65
C LEU A 293 16.95 24.69 -37.95
N ASP A 294 16.93 23.59 -38.71
CA ASP A 294 17.59 23.49 -40.02
C ASP A 294 16.92 24.32 -41.13
N ASP A 295 15.60 24.55 -41.04
CA ASP A 295 14.89 25.42 -41.99
C ASP A 295 15.21 26.91 -41.77
N ILE A 296 15.56 27.31 -40.53
CA ILE A 296 15.90 28.69 -40.19
C ILE A 296 17.33 29.03 -40.65
N SER A 297 18.29 28.10 -40.50
CA SER A 297 19.69 28.32 -40.92
C SER A 297 19.84 28.42 -42.45
N LYS A 298 19.05 27.65 -43.22
CA LYS A 298 19.01 27.74 -44.69
C LYS A 298 18.45 29.07 -45.23
N CYS A 299 17.61 29.77 -44.47
CA CYS A 299 17.07 31.06 -44.89
C CYS A 299 18.09 32.21 -44.75
N GLU A 300 18.98 32.16 -43.77
CA GLU A 300 19.95 33.25 -43.53
C GLU A 300 21.11 33.25 -44.56
N GLN A 301 21.52 32.09 -45.07
CA GLN A 301 22.62 32.00 -46.05
C GLN A 301 22.21 32.34 -47.49
N ASN A 302 20.92 32.22 -47.84
CA ASN A 302 20.43 32.56 -49.17
C ASN A 302 20.19 34.06 -49.40
N THR A 303 20.38 34.91 -48.37
CA THR A 303 20.09 36.35 -48.45
C THR A 303 21.33 37.22 -48.76
N LEU A 304 22.55 36.66 -48.78
CA LEU A 304 23.81 37.44 -48.93
C LEU A 304 24.67 37.13 -50.17
N LEU A 305 24.16 36.41 -51.17
CA LEU A 305 24.81 36.30 -52.49
C LEU A 305 23.85 36.76 -53.61
N SER A 306 24.28 37.86 -54.22
CA SER A 306 23.73 38.78 -55.23
C SER A 306 22.84 38.26 -56.40
N PRO A 307 22.08 39.21 -57.03
CA PRO A 307 21.21 39.01 -58.19
C PRO A 307 21.96 38.99 -59.55
N LEU A 308 21.24 38.56 -60.60
CA LEU A 308 21.50 38.65 -62.05
C LEU A 308 22.51 37.64 -62.68
N SER A 309 21.97 36.60 -63.32
CA SER A 309 22.38 36.18 -64.68
C SER A 309 21.31 35.29 -65.31
N ASN A 310 21.12 35.46 -66.63
CA ASN A 310 20.05 34.90 -67.45
C ASN A 310 20.64 33.78 -68.35
N GLY A 311 20.03 32.59 -68.41
CA GLY A 311 20.37 31.59 -69.45
C GLY A 311 20.14 30.11 -69.10
N ASN A 312 19.24 29.47 -69.87
CA ASN A 312 19.02 28.06 -70.23
C ASN A 312 19.45 26.84 -69.36
N CYS A 313 18.47 25.94 -69.22
CA CYS A 313 18.45 24.46 -69.10
C CYS A 313 19.73 23.68 -68.74
N SER A 314 19.62 22.79 -67.73
CA SER A 314 19.79 21.31 -67.87
C SER A 314 19.40 20.61 -66.56
N GLU A 315 18.73 19.47 -66.67
CA GLU A 315 18.49 18.52 -65.57
C GLU A 315 19.81 17.86 -65.15
N GLU A 316 20.23 18.01 -63.89
CA GLU A 316 21.13 17.05 -63.23
C GLU A 316 20.76 16.91 -61.75
N ALA A 317 20.67 15.67 -61.29
CA ALA A 317 20.20 15.26 -59.98
C ALA A 317 21.17 15.68 -58.87
N SER A 318 20.72 16.59 -58.01
CA SER A 318 21.39 16.91 -56.74
C SER A 318 21.12 15.81 -55.70
N GLN A 319 22.15 15.06 -55.33
CA GLN A 319 22.16 14.10 -54.22
C GLN A 319 21.73 14.75 -52.89
N PRO A 320 20.94 14.06 -52.03
CA PRO A 320 20.66 14.54 -50.69
C PRO A 320 21.90 14.40 -49.80
N CYS A 321 22.22 15.49 -49.09
CA CYS A 321 23.31 15.60 -48.12
C CYS A 321 23.19 14.59 -46.96
N GLN A 322 24.34 14.17 -46.43
CA GLN A 322 24.49 13.13 -45.39
C GLN A 322 23.74 13.48 -44.09
N ASN A 323 22.84 12.59 -43.65
CA ASN A 323 22.10 12.70 -42.38
C ASN A 323 23.05 12.67 -41.16
N GLU A 324 22.98 13.70 -40.32
CA GLU A 324 23.61 13.70 -38.99
C GLU A 324 22.96 12.62 -38.10
N LYS A 325 23.76 11.63 -37.68
CA LYS A 325 23.28 10.55 -36.79
C LYS A 325 23.15 11.07 -35.35
N CYS A 326 21.91 11.15 -34.86
CA CYS A 326 21.57 11.38 -33.45
C CYS A 326 21.92 10.14 -32.60
N SER A 327 22.44 10.34 -31.39
CA SER A 327 22.79 9.25 -30.45
C SER A 327 21.95 9.37 -29.17
N LEU A 328 21.29 8.28 -28.77
CA LEU A 328 20.41 8.20 -27.61
C LEU A 328 21.03 7.30 -26.53
N ILE A 329 21.11 7.79 -25.30
CA ILE A 329 21.56 7.03 -24.13
C ILE A 329 20.36 6.80 -23.21
N LEU A 330 20.04 5.55 -22.94
CA LEU A 330 19.04 5.15 -21.95
C LEU A 330 19.75 4.82 -20.63
N ASP A 331 19.58 5.67 -19.62
CA ASP A 331 20.09 5.41 -18.27
C ASP A 331 19.10 4.54 -17.49
N CYS A 332 19.48 3.28 -17.22
CA CYS A 332 18.66 2.30 -16.52
C CYS A 332 18.95 2.22 -15.01
N SER A 333 19.69 3.18 -14.45
CA SER A 333 20.09 3.21 -13.03
C SER A 333 18.90 3.08 -12.05
N GLY A 334 17.76 3.68 -12.38
CA GLY A 334 16.55 3.61 -11.54
C GLY A 334 15.59 2.45 -11.88
N LEU A 335 15.96 1.54 -12.78
CA LEU A 335 15.14 0.37 -13.12
C LEU A 335 15.30 -0.75 -12.08
N THR A 336 14.56 -0.64 -10.98
CA THR A 336 14.65 -1.58 -9.84
C THR A 336 14.01 -2.95 -10.09
N PHE A 337 12.95 -3.00 -10.91
CA PHE A 337 12.21 -4.24 -11.19
C PHE A 337 11.63 -4.21 -12.61
N PHE A 338 11.66 -5.34 -13.30
CA PHE A 338 11.09 -5.50 -14.63
C PHE A 338 10.52 -6.90 -14.84
N ASP A 339 9.54 -7.02 -15.74
CA ASP A 339 9.01 -8.30 -16.19
C ASP A 339 9.26 -8.54 -17.69
N TYR A 340 8.76 -9.65 -18.21
CA TYR A 340 8.89 -10.00 -19.63
C TYR A 340 8.35 -8.92 -20.56
N SER A 341 7.17 -8.35 -20.25
CA SER A 341 6.57 -7.29 -21.06
C SER A 341 7.43 -6.02 -21.06
N GLY A 342 8.02 -5.67 -19.92
CA GLY A 342 8.97 -4.56 -19.80
C GLY A 342 10.23 -4.75 -20.64
N VAL A 343 10.82 -5.96 -20.62
CA VAL A 343 11.99 -6.30 -21.44
C VAL A 343 11.64 -6.29 -22.93
N SER A 344 10.49 -6.84 -23.30
CA SER A 344 10.02 -6.89 -24.68
C SER A 344 9.84 -5.49 -25.27
N MET A 345 9.23 -4.58 -24.50
CA MET A 345 9.07 -3.18 -24.89
C MET A 345 10.42 -2.45 -25.06
N LEU A 346 11.40 -2.68 -24.17
CA LEU A 346 12.72 -2.06 -24.30
C LEU A 346 13.45 -2.53 -25.56
N VAL A 347 13.33 -3.82 -25.90
CA VAL A 347 13.90 -4.38 -27.13
C VAL A 347 13.18 -3.81 -28.36
N GLU A 348 11.85 -3.71 -28.33
CA GLU A 348 11.05 -3.09 -29.40
C GLU A 348 11.49 -1.65 -29.66
N VAL A 349 11.57 -0.82 -28.62
CA VAL A 349 12.06 0.57 -28.74
C VAL A 349 13.49 0.64 -29.27
N TYR A 350 14.38 -0.24 -28.81
CA TYR A 350 15.75 -0.31 -29.30
C TYR A 350 15.78 -0.62 -30.81
N MET A 351 14.99 -1.61 -31.25
CA MET A 351 14.91 -1.99 -32.67
C MET A 351 14.30 -0.88 -33.53
N ASP A 352 13.26 -0.21 -33.04
CA ASP A 352 12.63 0.92 -33.73
C ASP A 352 13.60 2.09 -33.89
N CYS A 353 14.38 2.41 -32.86
CA CYS A 353 15.41 3.45 -32.93
C CYS A 353 16.54 3.07 -33.90
N LYS A 354 16.97 1.80 -33.87
CA LYS A 354 17.98 1.27 -34.79
C LYS A 354 17.52 1.34 -36.26
N ASN A 355 16.25 1.04 -36.52
CA ASN A 355 15.64 1.16 -37.85
C ASN A 355 15.60 2.61 -38.34
N GLN A 356 15.50 3.59 -37.43
CA GLN A 356 15.56 5.02 -37.72
C GLN A 356 17.00 5.57 -37.81
N SER A 357 18.02 4.71 -37.84
CA SER A 357 19.46 5.09 -37.87
C SER A 357 19.95 5.90 -36.66
N VAL A 358 19.25 5.80 -35.52
CA VAL A 358 19.67 6.40 -34.23
C VAL A 358 20.53 5.38 -33.47
N ASP A 359 21.72 5.79 -33.04
CA ASP A 359 22.60 4.91 -32.26
C ASP A 359 22.17 4.91 -30.78
N VAL A 360 21.67 3.77 -30.28
CA VAL A 360 21.14 3.65 -28.92
C VAL A 360 22.13 2.90 -28.02
N SER A 361 22.51 3.52 -26.90
CA SER A 361 23.35 2.94 -25.87
C SER A 361 22.60 2.82 -24.54
N LEU A 362 22.77 1.71 -23.83
CA LEU A 362 22.13 1.48 -22.52
C LEU A 362 23.18 1.55 -21.40
N ALA A 363 22.96 2.43 -20.42
CA ALA A 363 23.86 2.64 -19.29
C ALA A 363 23.25 2.10 -17.96
N HIS A 364 24.11 1.77 -16.99
CA HIS A 364 23.72 1.26 -15.66
C HIS A 364 22.73 0.07 -15.69
N CYS A 365 22.89 -0.82 -16.65
CA CYS A 365 22.05 -2.02 -16.74
C CYS A 365 22.46 -3.06 -15.70
N THR A 366 21.49 -3.57 -14.93
CA THR A 366 21.73 -4.71 -14.03
C THR A 366 22.05 -5.98 -14.84
N ALA A 367 22.86 -6.88 -14.30
CA ALA A 367 23.24 -8.14 -14.99
C ALA A 367 22.01 -8.96 -15.42
N SER A 368 20.95 -8.96 -14.61
CA SER A 368 19.68 -9.62 -14.93
C SER A 368 18.99 -9.01 -16.16
N LEU A 369 19.02 -7.67 -16.30
CA LEU A 369 18.43 -6.97 -17.45
C LEU A 369 19.21 -7.26 -18.72
N ILE A 370 20.55 -7.21 -18.66
CA ILE A 370 21.43 -7.54 -19.79
C ILE A 370 21.14 -8.95 -20.30
N LYS A 371 21.07 -9.93 -19.39
CA LYS A 371 20.77 -11.33 -19.74
C LYS A 371 19.38 -11.46 -20.38
N ALA A 372 18.37 -10.80 -19.84
CA ALA A 372 17.00 -10.86 -20.35
C ALA A 372 16.89 -10.23 -21.74
N MET A 373 17.51 -9.07 -21.96
CA MET A 373 17.51 -8.39 -23.26
C MET A 373 18.27 -9.18 -24.32
N LYS A 374 19.46 -9.72 -24.00
CA LYS A 374 20.22 -10.56 -24.93
C LYS A 374 19.43 -11.78 -25.39
N TYR A 375 18.79 -12.47 -24.45
CA TYR A 375 17.99 -13.66 -24.75
C TYR A 375 16.74 -13.34 -25.59
N HIS A 376 16.11 -12.18 -25.38
CA HIS A 376 14.90 -11.80 -26.09
C HIS A 376 15.17 -11.18 -27.48
N GLY A 377 16.11 -10.25 -27.56
CA GLY A 377 16.36 -9.46 -28.78
C GLY A 377 17.52 -9.96 -29.66
N ASN A 378 18.20 -11.05 -29.26
CA ASN A 378 19.40 -11.56 -29.93
C ASN A 378 20.46 -10.46 -30.19
N LEU A 379 20.70 -9.64 -29.16
CA LEU A 379 21.49 -8.40 -29.20
C LEU A 379 23.01 -8.64 -29.19
N ASP A 380 23.49 -9.69 -29.85
CA ASP A 380 24.92 -9.95 -30.02
C ASP A 380 25.43 -9.16 -31.23
N SER A 381 25.59 -7.86 -31.06
CA SER A 381 26.14 -6.95 -32.08
C SER A 381 27.65 -6.75 -31.89
N GLU A 382 28.37 -6.53 -32.99
CA GLU A 382 29.79 -6.15 -33.01
C GLU A 382 30.11 -4.87 -32.22
N LYS A 383 29.11 -4.03 -31.92
CA LYS A 383 29.26 -2.81 -31.10
C LYS A 383 28.75 -3.05 -29.67
N PRO A 384 29.47 -2.53 -28.64
CA PRO A 384 29.00 -2.63 -27.27
C PRO A 384 27.72 -1.80 -27.08
N ILE A 385 26.63 -2.47 -26.72
CA ILE A 385 25.30 -1.85 -26.47
C ILE A 385 25.15 -1.44 -25.00
N PHE A 386 25.78 -2.20 -24.09
CA PHE A 386 25.62 -2.05 -22.64
C PHE A 386 26.88 -1.44 -22.01
N PHE A 387 26.70 -0.43 -21.17
CA PHE A 387 27.77 0.29 -20.50
C PHE A 387 27.54 0.33 -18.98
N GLU A 388 28.64 0.26 -18.22
CA GLU A 388 28.59 0.31 -16.76
C GLU A 388 28.14 1.68 -16.23
N SER A 389 28.44 2.75 -16.98
CA SER A 389 28.10 4.13 -16.63
C SER A 389 27.75 4.95 -17.87
N VAL A 390 27.03 6.06 -17.65
CA VAL A 390 26.71 7.04 -18.71
C VAL A 390 28.00 7.65 -19.28
N SER A 391 29.01 7.91 -18.44
CA SER A 391 30.33 8.39 -18.89
C SER A 391 31.02 7.42 -19.83
N ALA A 392 30.97 6.11 -19.56
CA ALA A 392 31.56 5.10 -20.44
C ALA A 392 30.84 5.03 -21.80
N ALA A 393 29.52 5.17 -21.80
CA ALA A 393 28.73 5.25 -23.04
C ALA A 393 29.11 6.48 -23.88
N ILE A 394 29.23 7.65 -23.24
CA ILE A 394 29.65 8.89 -23.91
C ILE A 394 31.05 8.74 -24.50
N SER A 395 32.02 8.22 -23.72
CA SER A 395 33.39 7.99 -24.21
C SER A 395 33.43 7.03 -25.41
N ASN A 396 32.59 6.00 -25.45
CA ASN A 396 32.52 5.08 -26.59
C ASN A 396 31.94 5.75 -27.85
N ILE A 397 30.94 6.62 -27.70
CA ILE A 397 30.40 7.43 -28.80
C ILE A 397 31.48 8.35 -29.38
N HIS A 398 32.34 8.92 -28.52
CA HIS A 398 33.50 9.70 -28.96
C HIS A 398 34.58 8.84 -29.66
N SER A 399 34.93 7.68 -29.10
CA SER A 399 35.98 6.80 -29.65
C SER A 399 35.65 6.19 -31.01
N ASN A 400 34.38 5.79 -31.23
CA ASN A 400 33.94 5.27 -32.54
C ASN A 400 34.04 6.31 -33.66
N LYS A 401 34.06 7.62 -33.34
CA LYS A 401 34.24 8.71 -34.31
C LYS A 401 35.70 8.84 -34.77
N ASN A 402 36.67 8.54 -33.90
CA ASN A 402 38.09 8.57 -34.24
C ASN A 402 38.48 7.39 -35.15
N LEU A 403 37.85 6.23 -34.98
CA LEU A 403 38.11 5.06 -35.81
C LEU A 403 37.53 5.19 -37.23
N SER A 404 36.35 5.80 -37.38
CA SER A 404 35.78 6.09 -38.71
C SER A 404 36.55 7.20 -39.46
N LYS A 405 37.15 8.15 -38.76
CA LYS A 405 38.03 9.16 -39.39
C LYS A 405 39.39 8.58 -39.82
N LEU A 406 39.88 7.54 -39.15
CA LEU A 406 41.15 6.89 -39.54
C LEU A 406 41.00 6.04 -40.81
N SER A 407 39.84 5.40 -41.01
CA SER A 407 39.57 4.64 -42.24
C SER A 407 39.46 5.56 -43.47
N ASP A 408 38.85 6.73 -43.32
CA ASP A 408 38.69 7.70 -44.43
C ASP A 408 40.01 8.38 -44.84
N HIS A 409 41.02 8.39 -43.97
CA HIS A 409 42.37 8.90 -44.28
C HIS A 409 43.36 7.81 -44.73
N SER A 410 42.94 6.55 -44.77
CA SER A 410 43.76 5.43 -45.24
C SER A 410 43.51 5.08 -46.72
N GLU A 411 42.47 5.66 -47.34
CA GLU A 411 42.15 5.54 -48.76
C GLU A 411 42.26 6.91 -49.45
N VAL A 412 43.48 7.46 -49.53
CA VAL A 412 43.83 8.49 -50.53
C VAL A 412 45.19 8.16 -51.14
#